data_AF-A0A4W6DPQ9-F1
#
_entry.id   AF-A0A4W6DPQ9-F1
#
_cell.length_a   1.000
_cell.length_b   1.000
_cell.length_c   1.000
_cell.angle_alpha   90.00
_cell.angle_beta   90.00
_cell.angle_gamma   90.00
#
_symmetry.space_group_name_H-M   'P 1'
#
loop_
_entity.id
_entity.type
_entity.pdbx_description
1 polymer ?
#
loop_
_entity_poly.entity_id
_entity_poly.type
_entity_poly.pdbx_seq_one_letter_code
_entity_poly.pdbx_strand_id
1 'polypeptide(L)'
;MLMELDLRNNQINHHGASELALALKRNTTLEVLDLRWNNIGLLGGRSLLEALQKNKSIVQLEMAGNNIPSDTLKALEQTTEHNSDRQSTLRESRSRTQVLTTEIQTLKDKKGRQLLSLMETIDRQREETGRSNRSTSIQIGRLQEALNERKSAVNSLTAKLQMTEAALALSEQKNHNMGELLTQVKVEKEEQWERQSRERKKEQEDCVHREGKLLREVQNLSETNIQLKSKVEEMERRCKSQQHQIFELKQELTNNTAELKLRLAQAEDRLETEKRRSKQVLEDMDNLRQKEVEHVNRHLEESERTLQERIFKLEGQRIQLEEELIKAKALCVSERAQAEEELGRVRAQVRLEEQEHVSMLEEKLRSVRSSLQEVQHHCSQQKQTISELQAKTGQQSVEMDGLRRRIEELQQVRMHCYT
;
A
#
# COMPACT_ATOMS: atom_id res chain seq x y z
N MET A 1 -168.66 -98.22 8.49
CA MET A 1 -169.45 -97.55 9.54
C MET A 1 -170.72 -97.05 8.88
N LEU A 2 -171.90 -97.38 9.42
CA LEU A 2 -173.16 -96.90 8.85
C LEU A 2 -173.31 -95.40 9.22
N MET A 3 -173.39 -94.54 8.21
CA MET A 3 -173.49 -93.07 8.38
C MET A 3 -174.91 -92.56 8.14
N GLU A 4 -175.71 -93.24 7.31
CA GLU A 4 -177.08 -92.85 6.97
C GLU A 4 -178.02 -94.04 7.16
N LEU A 5 -179.20 -93.80 7.72
CA LEU A 5 -180.24 -94.81 7.96
C LEU A 5 -181.63 -94.24 7.64
N ASP A 6 -182.33 -94.88 6.70
CA ASP A 6 -183.70 -94.53 6.30
C ASP A 6 -184.69 -95.57 6.85
N LEU A 7 -185.63 -95.12 7.66
CA LEU A 7 -186.68 -95.92 8.31
C LEU A 7 -188.07 -95.32 8.06
N ARG A 8 -188.28 -94.62 6.94
CA ARG A 8 -189.57 -94.04 6.59
C ARG A 8 -190.68 -95.09 6.44
N ASN A 9 -191.90 -94.74 6.84
CA ASN A 9 -193.13 -95.52 6.61
C ASN A 9 -193.08 -96.99 7.11
N ASN A 10 -192.41 -97.24 8.24
CA ASN A 10 -192.27 -98.58 8.83
C ASN A 10 -193.25 -98.82 10.00
N GLN A 11 -194.28 -97.98 10.13
CA GLN A 11 -195.27 -98.04 11.23
C GLN A 11 -194.62 -98.11 12.62
N ILE A 12 -193.43 -97.50 12.78
CA ILE A 12 -192.72 -97.49 14.06
C ILE A 12 -193.59 -96.77 15.08
N ASN A 13 -193.99 -97.50 16.12
CA ASN A 13 -194.77 -96.98 17.22
C ASN A 13 -193.85 -96.37 18.30
N HIS A 14 -194.46 -95.77 19.32
CA HIS A 14 -193.73 -95.18 20.45
C HIS A 14 -192.73 -96.15 21.12
N HIS A 15 -193.03 -97.45 21.16
CA HIS A 15 -192.12 -98.47 21.70
C HIS A 15 -190.88 -98.64 20.81
N GLY A 16 -191.06 -98.80 19.50
CA GLY A 16 -189.97 -98.94 18.55
C GLY A 16 -189.06 -97.71 18.50
N ALA A 17 -189.62 -96.50 18.66
CA ALA A 17 -188.83 -95.28 18.76
C ALA A 17 -187.97 -95.22 20.04
N SER A 18 -188.45 -95.79 21.15
CA SER A 18 -187.68 -95.85 22.40
C SER A 18 -186.49 -96.82 22.32
N GLU A 19 -186.67 -97.95 21.62
CA GLU A 19 -185.57 -98.86 21.29
C GLU A 19 -184.56 -98.21 20.34
N LEU A 20 -185.06 -97.51 19.31
CA LEU A 20 -184.19 -96.75 18.41
C LEU A 20 -183.38 -95.69 19.16
N ALA A 21 -184.02 -94.98 20.09
CA ALA A 21 -183.35 -94.01 20.95
C ALA A 21 -182.21 -94.64 21.80
N LEU A 22 -182.43 -95.84 22.36
CA LEU A 22 -181.38 -96.58 23.07
C LEU A 22 -180.22 -96.95 22.15
N ALA A 23 -180.50 -97.39 20.92
CA ALA A 23 -179.49 -97.68 19.93
C ALA A 23 -178.70 -96.42 19.52
N LEU A 24 -179.39 -95.30 19.30
CA LEU A 24 -178.77 -94.02 18.96
C LEU A 24 -177.87 -93.52 20.09
N LYS A 25 -178.21 -93.68 21.37
CA LYS A 25 -177.31 -93.30 22.49
C LYS A 25 -175.93 -93.94 22.41
N ARG A 26 -175.80 -95.14 21.83
CA ARG A 26 -174.53 -95.88 21.71
C ARG A 26 -173.87 -95.71 20.35
N ASN A 27 -174.65 -95.36 19.33
CA ASN A 27 -174.11 -95.16 17.99
C ASN A 27 -173.32 -93.83 17.94
N THR A 28 -172.09 -93.88 17.41
CA THR A 28 -171.22 -92.71 17.27
C THR A 28 -170.87 -92.41 15.81
N THR A 29 -171.48 -93.13 14.87
CA THR A 29 -171.11 -93.10 13.45
C THR A 29 -172.26 -92.68 12.54
N LEU A 30 -173.51 -92.85 12.99
CA LEU A 30 -174.69 -92.45 12.26
C LEU A 30 -174.83 -90.92 12.32
N GLU A 31 -174.84 -90.31 11.14
CA GLU A 31 -174.92 -88.86 10.93
C GLU A 31 -176.32 -88.45 10.45
N VAL A 32 -176.97 -89.28 9.64
CA VAL A 32 -178.30 -89.02 9.07
C VAL A 32 -179.26 -90.13 9.46
N LEU A 33 -180.40 -89.76 10.03
CA LEU A 33 -181.49 -90.67 10.37
C LEU A 33 -182.82 -90.13 9.84
N ASP A 34 -183.56 -90.95 9.12
CA ASP A 34 -184.87 -90.58 8.61
C ASP A 34 -185.96 -91.49 9.17
N LEU A 35 -186.94 -90.89 9.84
CA LEU A 35 -188.06 -91.56 10.48
C LEU A 35 -189.40 -91.04 9.98
N ARG A 36 -189.45 -90.34 8.84
CA ARG A 36 -190.72 -89.75 8.36
C ARG A 36 -191.84 -90.78 8.22
N TRP A 37 -193.05 -90.35 8.50
CA TRP A 37 -194.30 -91.10 8.29
C TRP A 37 -194.38 -92.39 9.11
N ASN A 38 -193.91 -92.35 10.36
CA ASN A 38 -194.17 -93.39 11.34
C ASN A 38 -195.22 -92.91 12.37
N ASN A 39 -195.60 -93.73 13.36
CA ASN A 39 -196.56 -93.34 14.39
C ASN A 39 -195.89 -93.27 15.77
N ILE A 40 -194.81 -92.50 15.84
CA ILE A 40 -193.92 -92.41 17.01
C ILE A 40 -194.63 -91.77 18.21
N GLY A 41 -195.43 -90.73 17.97
CA GLY A 41 -196.14 -90.00 19.02
C GLY A 41 -195.22 -89.26 20.02
N LEU A 42 -195.82 -88.58 20.99
CA LEU A 42 -195.11 -87.76 21.98
C LEU A 42 -194.06 -88.56 22.79
N LEU A 43 -194.42 -89.76 23.26
CA LEU A 43 -193.53 -90.58 24.09
C LEU A 43 -192.26 -90.99 23.35
N GLY A 44 -192.40 -91.45 22.09
CA GLY A 44 -191.25 -91.81 21.27
C GLY A 44 -190.41 -90.60 20.86
N GLY A 45 -191.04 -89.44 20.62
CA GLY A 45 -190.34 -88.18 20.36
C GLY A 45 -189.48 -87.72 21.54
N ARG A 46 -189.98 -87.87 22.78
CA ARG A 46 -189.18 -87.61 24.01
C ARG A 46 -188.01 -88.56 24.16
N SER A 47 -188.23 -89.86 23.92
CA SER A 47 -187.14 -90.84 23.97
C SER A 47 -186.03 -90.50 22.97
N LEU A 48 -186.40 -90.15 21.73
CA LEU A 48 -185.44 -89.72 20.70
C LEU A 48 -184.72 -88.44 21.09
N LEU A 49 -185.40 -87.47 21.70
CA LEU A 49 -184.77 -86.24 22.18
C LEU A 49 -183.71 -86.52 23.24
N GLU A 50 -184.04 -87.35 24.23
CA GLU A 50 -183.11 -87.70 25.30
C GLU A 50 -181.91 -88.52 24.77
N ALA A 51 -182.12 -89.28 23.69
CA ALA A 51 -181.04 -89.96 22.99
C ALA A 51 -180.15 -89.00 22.21
N LEU A 52 -180.72 -88.05 21.49
CA LEU A 52 -179.98 -87.04 20.73
C LEU A 52 -179.20 -86.07 21.60
N GLN A 53 -179.66 -85.79 22.82
CA GLN A 53 -178.85 -85.03 23.78
C GLN A 53 -177.54 -85.73 24.17
N LYS A 54 -177.49 -87.08 24.09
CA LYS A 54 -176.27 -87.86 24.37
C LYS A 54 -175.51 -88.24 23.11
N ASN A 55 -176.22 -88.46 22.00
CA ASN A 55 -175.63 -88.77 20.71
C ASN A 55 -175.06 -87.49 20.09
N LYS A 56 -173.75 -87.48 19.83
CA LYS A 56 -173.02 -86.35 19.26
C LYS A 56 -172.66 -86.54 17.79
N SER A 57 -173.20 -87.58 17.14
CA SER A 57 -172.89 -87.96 15.76
C SER A 57 -174.00 -87.59 14.80
N ILE A 58 -175.27 -87.64 15.22
CA ILE A 58 -176.42 -87.34 14.35
C ILE A 58 -176.48 -85.84 14.11
N VAL A 59 -176.38 -85.48 12.84
CA VAL A 59 -176.38 -84.11 12.32
C VAL A 59 -177.70 -83.80 11.63
N GLN A 60 -178.38 -84.83 11.11
CA GLN A 60 -179.64 -84.69 10.40
C GLN A 60 -180.64 -85.75 10.87
N LEU A 61 -181.76 -85.31 11.44
CA LEU A 61 -182.88 -86.17 11.83
C LEU A 61 -184.16 -85.69 11.17
N GLU A 62 -184.77 -86.52 10.31
CA GLU A 62 -186.04 -86.19 9.66
C GLU A 62 -187.21 -86.95 10.29
N MET A 63 -188.21 -86.24 10.82
CA MET A 63 -189.31 -86.83 11.61
C MET A 63 -190.70 -86.34 11.18
N ALA A 64 -190.85 -85.77 9.99
CA ALA A 64 -192.13 -85.30 9.47
C ALA A 64 -193.20 -86.42 9.44
N GLY A 65 -194.44 -86.11 9.81
CA GLY A 65 -195.57 -87.06 9.75
C GLY A 65 -195.69 -88.03 10.93
N ASN A 66 -195.05 -87.77 12.08
CA ASN A 66 -195.00 -88.68 13.24
C ASN A 66 -195.94 -88.36 14.42
N ASN A 67 -196.85 -87.41 14.26
CA ASN A 67 -197.76 -86.92 15.30
C ASN A 67 -197.05 -86.53 16.62
N ILE A 68 -195.89 -85.87 16.49
CA ILE A 68 -195.06 -85.39 17.59
C ILE A 68 -195.39 -83.90 17.82
N PRO A 69 -195.59 -83.44 19.06
CA PRO A 69 -195.85 -82.04 19.34
C PRO A 69 -194.66 -81.13 18.95
N SER A 70 -194.98 -79.91 18.51
CA SER A 70 -194.01 -78.94 17.98
C SER A 70 -192.85 -78.62 18.92
N ASP A 71 -193.10 -78.63 20.23
CA ASP A 71 -192.09 -78.26 21.23
C ASP A 71 -190.96 -79.29 21.30
N THR A 72 -191.32 -80.58 21.24
CA THR A 72 -190.34 -81.67 21.14
C THR A 72 -189.57 -81.65 19.82
N LEU A 73 -190.20 -81.20 18.73
CA LEU A 73 -189.58 -81.13 17.40
C LEU A 73 -188.53 -80.02 17.33
N LYS A 74 -188.83 -78.83 17.88
CA LYS A 74 -187.84 -77.74 18.02
C LYS A 74 -186.64 -78.13 18.87
N ALA A 75 -186.88 -78.84 19.98
CA ALA A 75 -185.80 -79.29 20.84
C ALA A 75 -184.88 -80.29 20.12
N LEU A 76 -185.45 -81.16 19.27
CA LEU A 76 -184.70 -82.09 18.42
C LEU A 76 -183.86 -81.34 17.36
N GLU A 77 -184.48 -80.38 16.65
CA GLU A 77 -183.78 -79.55 15.66
C GLU A 77 -182.59 -78.81 16.27
N GLN A 78 -182.77 -78.23 17.46
CA GLN A 78 -181.70 -77.52 18.18
C GLN A 78 -180.55 -78.45 18.58
N THR A 79 -180.84 -79.70 18.96
CA THR A 79 -179.78 -80.68 19.26
C THR A 79 -179.02 -81.12 18.01
N THR A 80 -179.68 -81.26 16.86
CA THR A 80 -179.01 -81.61 15.58
C THR A 80 -178.16 -80.45 15.05
N GLU A 81 -178.62 -79.20 15.21
CA GLU A 81 -177.86 -78.00 14.83
C GLU A 81 -176.58 -77.85 15.68
N HIS A 82 -176.67 -78.09 16.99
CA HIS A 82 -175.50 -78.05 17.88
C HIS A 82 -174.46 -79.13 17.54
N ASN A 83 -174.90 -80.31 17.06
CA ASN A 83 -173.98 -81.34 16.58
C ASN A 83 -173.29 -80.95 15.26
N SER A 84 -173.99 -80.25 14.36
CA SER A 84 -173.44 -79.72 13.10
C SER A 84 -172.33 -78.69 13.35
N ASP A 85 -172.57 -77.72 14.23
CA ASP A 85 -171.59 -76.69 14.60
C ASP A 85 -170.33 -77.27 15.26
N ARG A 86 -170.47 -78.38 16.00
CA ARG A 86 -169.34 -79.06 16.62
C ARG A 86 -168.46 -79.79 15.60
N GLN A 87 -169.03 -80.36 14.54
CA GLN A 87 -168.24 -80.97 13.47
C GLN A 87 -167.48 -79.91 12.65
N SER A 88 -168.09 -78.75 12.38
CA SER A 88 -167.46 -77.68 11.59
C SER A 88 -166.25 -77.07 12.32
N THR A 89 -166.39 -76.78 13.62
CA THR A 89 -165.30 -76.25 14.47
C THR A 89 -164.11 -77.20 14.61
N LEU A 90 -164.34 -78.52 14.68
CA LEU A 90 -163.27 -79.52 14.71
C LEU A 90 -162.49 -79.62 13.39
N ARG A 91 -163.17 -79.50 12.25
CA ARG A 91 -162.50 -79.43 10.94
C ARG A 91 -161.62 -78.17 10.84
N GLU A 92 -162.14 -77.03 11.29
CA GLU A 92 -161.41 -75.76 11.27
C GLU A 92 -160.17 -75.78 12.20
N SER A 93 -160.29 -76.38 13.39
CA SER A 93 -159.16 -76.55 14.31
C SER A 93 -158.06 -77.44 13.74
N ARG A 94 -158.39 -78.53 13.03
CA ARG A 94 -157.39 -79.37 12.36
C ARG A 94 -156.67 -78.63 11.24
N SER A 95 -157.38 -77.86 10.42
CA SER A 95 -156.77 -77.02 9.39
C SER A 95 -155.85 -75.95 9.99
N ARG A 96 -156.24 -75.27 11.08
CA ARG A 96 -155.37 -74.31 11.79
C ARG A 96 -154.08 -74.95 12.31
N THR A 97 -154.16 -76.14 12.93
CA THR A 97 -152.97 -76.85 13.42
C THR A 97 -152.03 -77.26 12.28
N GLN A 98 -152.57 -77.66 11.12
CA GLN A 98 -151.77 -78.02 9.96
C GLN A 98 -151.04 -76.81 9.35
N VAL A 99 -151.71 -75.65 9.25
CA VAL A 99 -151.10 -74.39 8.78
C VAL A 99 -150.04 -73.88 9.75
N LEU A 100 -150.29 -73.93 11.07
CA LEU A 100 -149.29 -73.53 12.06
C LEU A 100 -148.05 -74.43 12.01
N THR A 101 -148.22 -75.73 11.78
CA THR A 101 -147.08 -76.67 11.69
C THR A 101 -146.23 -76.38 10.44
N THR A 102 -146.85 -76.09 9.30
CA THR A 102 -146.12 -75.73 8.07
C THR A 102 -145.46 -74.35 8.18
N GLU A 103 -146.10 -73.37 8.82
CA GLU A 103 -145.49 -72.06 9.09
C GLU A 103 -144.30 -72.14 10.04
N ILE A 104 -144.38 -72.92 11.13
CA ILE A 104 -143.25 -73.12 12.04
C ILE A 104 -142.08 -73.78 11.32
N GLN A 105 -142.33 -74.79 10.48
CA GLN A 105 -141.27 -75.46 9.74
C GLN A 105 -140.62 -74.52 8.70
N THR A 106 -141.42 -73.75 7.96
CA THR A 106 -140.89 -72.77 7.00
C THR A 106 -140.12 -71.63 7.69
N LEU A 107 -140.56 -71.18 8.87
CA LEU A 107 -139.82 -70.21 9.69
C LEU A 107 -138.50 -70.80 10.21
N LYS A 108 -138.50 -72.05 10.67
CA LYS A 108 -137.29 -72.75 11.11
C LYS A 108 -136.28 -72.88 9.98
N ASP A 109 -136.72 -73.24 8.78
CA ASP A 109 -135.85 -73.36 7.61
C ASP A 109 -135.36 -71.98 7.10
N LYS A 110 -136.19 -70.94 7.17
CA LYS A 110 -135.78 -69.56 6.85
C LYS A 110 -134.76 -69.04 7.85
N LYS A 111 -134.97 -69.25 9.15
CA LYS A 111 -134.03 -68.83 10.21
C LYS A 111 -132.74 -69.61 10.16
N GLY A 112 -132.78 -70.92 9.90
CA GLY A 112 -131.59 -71.74 9.67
C GLY A 112 -130.75 -71.23 8.50
N ARG A 113 -131.39 -70.88 7.37
CA ARG A 113 -130.70 -70.28 6.21
C ARG A 113 -130.13 -68.89 6.49
N GLN A 114 -130.86 -68.04 7.22
CA GLN A 114 -130.36 -66.72 7.64
C GLN A 114 -129.12 -66.86 8.55
N LEU A 115 -129.12 -67.84 9.46
CA LEU A 115 -128.02 -68.05 10.39
C LEU A 115 -126.76 -68.55 9.66
N LEU A 116 -126.90 -69.46 8.71
CA LEU A 116 -125.81 -69.91 7.83
C LEU A 116 -125.25 -68.78 6.98
N SER A 117 -126.11 -67.95 6.36
CA SER A 117 -125.68 -66.80 5.57
C SER A 117 -124.94 -65.76 6.40
N LEU A 118 -125.40 -65.48 7.62
CA LEU A 118 -124.67 -64.60 8.54
C LEU A 118 -123.33 -65.19 8.96
N MET A 119 -123.27 -66.50 9.22
CA MET A 119 -122.03 -67.19 9.58
C MET A 119 -121.00 -67.11 8.44
N GLU A 120 -121.42 -67.38 7.21
CA GLU A 120 -120.58 -67.25 6.01
C GLU A 120 -120.12 -65.80 5.78
N THR A 121 -120.97 -64.82 6.09
CA THR A 121 -120.60 -63.40 6.01
C THR A 121 -119.56 -63.02 7.07
N ILE A 122 -119.71 -63.52 8.31
CA ILE A 122 -118.75 -63.30 9.40
C ILE A 122 -117.42 -63.97 9.09
N ASP A 123 -117.41 -65.20 8.56
CA ASP A 123 -116.20 -65.90 8.18
C ASP A 123 -115.48 -65.18 7.05
N ARG A 124 -116.21 -64.71 6.04
CA ARG A 124 -115.65 -63.87 4.97
C ARG A 124 -115.05 -62.58 5.51
N GLN A 125 -115.71 -61.90 6.45
CA GLN A 125 -115.17 -60.70 7.10
C GLN A 125 -113.93 -61.01 7.96
N ARG A 126 -113.90 -62.14 8.67
CA ARG A 126 -112.72 -62.59 9.43
C ARG A 126 -111.54 -62.90 8.53
N GLU A 127 -111.77 -63.51 7.36
CA GLU A 127 -110.72 -63.71 6.37
C GLU A 127 -110.24 -62.40 5.75
N GLU A 128 -111.16 -61.50 5.36
CA GLU A 128 -110.82 -60.20 4.78
C GLU A 128 -110.05 -59.33 5.79
N THR A 129 -110.47 -59.29 7.05
CA THR A 129 -109.74 -58.62 8.13
C THR A 129 -108.41 -59.30 8.43
N GLY A 130 -108.34 -60.63 8.39
CA GLY A 130 -107.08 -61.37 8.51
C GLY A 130 -106.10 -61.08 7.37
N ARG A 131 -106.58 -61.03 6.12
CA ARG A 131 -105.79 -60.65 4.94
C ARG A 131 -105.35 -59.19 5.01
N SER A 132 -106.24 -58.28 5.41
CA SER A 132 -105.93 -56.86 5.61
C SER A 132 -104.92 -56.64 6.74
N ASN A 133 -105.06 -57.33 7.87
CA ASN A 133 -104.11 -57.26 8.99
C ASN A 133 -102.74 -57.85 8.63
N ARG A 134 -102.70 -58.95 7.86
CA ARG A 134 -101.43 -59.49 7.32
C ARG A 134 -100.81 -58.52 6.32
N SER A 135 -101.59 -57.94 5.42
CA SER A 135 -101.12 -56.96 4.43
C SER A 135 -100.57 -55.70 5.11
N THR A 136 -101.29 -55.14 6.08
CA THR A 136 -100.84 -53.98 6.87
C THR A 136 -99.60 -54.31 7.70
N SER A 137 -99.52 -55.50 8.31
CA SER A 137 -98.33 -55.93 9.05
C SER A 137 -97.10 -56.07 8.15
N ILE A 138 -97.25 -56.62 6.94
CA ILE A 138 -96.17 -56.66 5.93
C ILE A 138 -95.77 -55.24 5.50
N GLN A 139 -96.76 -54.35 5.31
CA GLN A 139 -96.49 -52.97 4.93
C GLN A 139 -95.79 -52.18 6.03
N ILE A 140 -96.17 -52.37 7.29
CA ILE A 140 -95.48 -51.82 8.46
C ILE A 140 -94.05 -52.37 8.53
N GLY A 141 -93.85 -53.68 8.34
CA GLY A 141 -92.52 -54.29 8.31
C GLY A 141 -91.60 -53.65 7.25
N ARG A 142 -92.10 -53.53 6.02
CA ARG A 142 -91.36 -52.87 4.92
C ARG A 142 -91.05 -51.40 5.23
N LEU A 143 -91.98 -50.67 5.83
CA LEU A 143 -91.76 -49.27 6.23
C LEU A 143 -90.74 -49.17 7.37
N GLN A 144 -90.73 -50.12 8.30
CA GLN A 144 -89.77 -50.20 9.40
C GLN A 144 -88.36 -50.51 8.89
N GLU A 145 -88.24 -51.45 7.95
CA GLU A 145 -86.98 -51.75 7.25
C GLU A 145 -86.47 -50.52 6.50
N ALA A 146 -87.31 -49.88 5.69
CA ALA A 146 -86.95 -48.65 4.98
C ALA A 146 -86.58 -47.50 5.95
N LEU A 147 -87.23 -47.40 7.10
CA LEU A 147 -86.88 -46.43 8.14
C LEU A 147 -85.52 -46.73 8.77
N ASN A 148 -85.22 -48.00 9.05
CA ASN A 148 -83.94 -48.42 9.61
C ASN A 148 -82.79 -48.23 8.61
N GLU A 149 -83.01 -48.54 7.34
CA GLU A 149 -82.06 -48.25 6.26
C GLU A 149 -81.79 -46.74 6.14
N ARG A 150 -82.84 -45.92 6.17
CA ARG A 150 -82.70 -44.45 6.17
C ARG A 150 -81.96 -43.94 7.40
N LYS A 151 -82.24 -44.47 8.60
CA LYS A 151 -81.50 -44.11 9.82
C LYS A 151 -80.02 -44.48 9.70
N SER A 152 -79.71 -45.66 9.19
CA SER A 152 -78.33 -46.09 8.95
C SER A 152 -77.62 -45.18 7.93
N ALA A 153 -78.30 -44.84 6.82
CA ALA A 153 -77.79 -43.91 5.83
C ALA A 153 -77.53 -42.51 6.40
N VAL A 154 -78.46 -41.98 7.22
CA VAL A 154 -78.28 -40.71 7.92
C VAL A 154 -77.09 -40.78 8.86
N ASN A 155 -76.94 -41.83 9.67
CA ASN A 155 -75.80 -41.98 10.57
C ASN A 155 -74.47 -42.04 9.79
N SER A 156 -74.44 -42.74 8.65
CA SER A 156 -73.26 -42.78 7.77
C SER A 156 -72.93 -41.40 7.18
N LEU A 157 -73.95 -40.66 6.73
CA LEU A 157 -73.78 -39.31 6.22
C LEU A 157 -73.33 -38.33 7.30
N THR A 158 -73.86 -38.44 8.52
CA THR A 158 -73.43 -37.63 9.67
C THR A 158 -71.96 -37.88 9.99
N ALA A 159 -71.52 -39.14 10.02
CA ALA A 159 -70.11 -39.46 10.23
C ALA A 159 -69.20 -38.92 9.11
N LYS A 160 -69.65 -39.04 7.84
CA LYS A 160 -68.93 -38.44 6.71
C LYS A 160 -68.84 -36.92 6.82
N LEU A 161 -69.94 -36.27 7.20
CA LEU A 161 -69.99 -34.82 7.40
C LEU A 161 -69.00 -34.38 8.47
N GLN A 162 -69.00 -35.04 9.64
CA GLN A 162 -68.05 -34.75 10.71
C GLN A 162 -66.59 -34.93 10.28
N MET A 163 -66.27 -35.98 9.51
CA MET A 163 -64.92 -36.16 8.96
C MET A 163 -64.55 -35.05 7.98
N THR A 164 -65.47 -34.63 7.11
CA THR A 164 -65.22 -33.54 6.16
C THR A 164 -65.09 -32.18 6.85
N GLU A 165 -65.87 -31.92 7.90
CA GLU A 165 -65.77 -30.71 8.72
C GLU A 165 -64.42 -30.65 9.44
N ALA A 166 -63.97 -31.77 10.02
CA ALA A 166 -62.65 -31.86 10.64
C ALA A 166 -61.52 -31.65 9.62
N ALA A 167 -61.65 -32.23 8.41
CA ALA A 167 -60.69 -32.03 7.33
C ALA A 167 -60.66 -30.57 6.85
N LEU A 168 -61.82 -29.91 6.77
CA LEU A 168 -61.93 -28.49 6.42
C LEU A 168 -61.27 -27.61 7.48
N ALA A 169 -61.56 -27.83 8.77
CA ALA A 169 -60.96 -27.08 9.86
C ALA A 169 -59.42 -27.19 9.86
N LEU A 170 -58.88 -28.38 9.61
CA LEU A 170 -57.43 -28.58 9.45
C LEU A 170 -56.87 -27.84 8.23
N SER A 171 -57.62 -27.80 7.12
CA SER A 171 -57.23 -27.05 5.92
C SER A 171 -57.24 -25.54 6.15
N GLU A 172 -58.25 -25.03 6.84
CA GLU A 172 -58.36 -23.62 7.24
C GLU A 172 -57.21 -23.22 8.17
N GLN A 173 -56.88 -24.05 9.16
CA GLN A 173 -55.73 -23.82 10.03
C GLN A 173 -54.41 -23.80 9.25
N LYS A 174 -54.22 -24.73 8.31
CA LYS A 174 -53.03 -24.72 7.43
C LYS A 174 -52.96 -23.47 6.56
N ASN A 175 -54.08 -23.03 5.99
CA ASN A 175 -54.14 -21.81 5.21
C ASN A 175 -53.82 -20.57 6.06
N HIS A 176 -54.29 -20.54 7.31
CA HIS A 176 -53.97 -19.48 8.25
C HIS A 176 -52.47 -19.43 8.56
N ASN A 177 -51.87 -20.56 8.96
CA ASN A 177 -50.44 -20.65 9.24
C ASN A 177 -49.59 -20.29 8.02
N MET A 178 -50.01 -20.73 6.82
CA MET A 178 -49.34 -20.36 5.58
C MET A 178 -49.46 -18.85 5.29
N GLY A 179 -50.61 -18.25 5.61
CA GLY A 179 -50.83 -16.81 5.55
C GLY A 179 -49.87 -16.05 6.46
N GLU A 180 -49.74 -16.48 7.72
CA GLU A 180 -48.79 -15.90 8.68
C GLU A 180 -47.35 -16.00 8.19
N LEU A 181 -46.91 -17.19 7.76
CA LEU A 181 -45.57 -17.39 7.20
C LEU A 181 -45.33 -16.50 5.98
N LEU A 182 -46.31 -16.37 5.09
CA LEU A 182 -46.20 -15.46 3.94
C LEU A 182 -46.07 -14.00 4.37
N THR A 183 -46.81 -13.56 5.39
CA THR A 183 -46.65 -12.19 5.92
C THR A 183 -45.29 -11.99 6.56
N GLN A 184 -44.79 -12.96 7.33
CA GLN A 184 -43.48 -12.91 7.94
C GLN A 184 -42.37 -12.84 6.89
N VAL A 185 -42.41 -13.70 5.87
CA VAL A 185 -41.44 -13.70 4.77
C VAL A 185 -41.48 -12.39 3.99
N LYS A 186 -42.66 -11.78 3.79
CA LYS A 186 -42.76 -10.46 3.15
C LYS A 186 -42.06 -9.38 3.97
N VAL A 187 -42.31 -9.33 5.27
CA VAL A 187 -41.67 -8.37 6.18
C VAL A 187 -40.15 -8.59 6.21
N GLU A 188 -39.69 -9.83 6.38
CA GLU A 188 -38.26 -10.16 6.38
C GLU A 188 -37.58 -9.76 5.07
N LYS A 189 -38.26 -9.95 3.93
CA LYS A 189 -37.76 -9.51 2.62
C LYS A 189 -37.66 -7.99 2.53
N GLU A 190 -38.66 -7.25 3.00
CA GLU A 190 -38.64 -5.79 3.02
C GLU A 190 -37.54 -5.26 3.94
N GLU A 191 -37.38 -5.82 5.14
CA GLU A 191 -36.30 -5.48 6.06
C GLU A 191 -34.92 -5.79 5.49
N GLN A 192 -34.75 -6.93 4.82
CA GLN A 192 -33.50 -7.26 4.14
C GLN A 192 -33.20 -6.29 2.99
N TRP A 193 -34.22 -5.93 2.21
CA TRP A 193 -34.07 -4.95 1.14
C TRP A 193 -33.69 -3.57 1.69
N GLU A 194 -34.34 -3.12 2.77
CA GLU A 194 -33.98 -1.85 3.43
C GLU A 194 -32.55 -1.88 3.99
N ARG A 195 -32.14 -2.97 4.64
CA ARG A 195 -30.78 -3.14 5.15
C ARG A 195 -29.74 -3.07 4.03
N GLN A 196 -29.94 -3.83 2.96
CA GLN A 196 -29.04 -3.79 1.80
C GLN A 196 -29.02 -2.42 1.12
N SER A 197 -30.17 -1.74 1.04
CA SER A 197 -30.27 -0.39 0.49
C SER A 197 -29.48 0.63 1.34
N ARG A 198 -29.57 0.54 2.67
CA ARG A 198 -28.80 1.38 3.61
C ARG A 198 -27.31 1.08 3.53
N GLU A 199 -26.92 -0.19 3.49
CA GLU A 199 -25.51 -0.61 3.33
C GLU A 199 -24.92 -0.09 2.03
N ARG A 200 -25.60 -0.29 0.90
CA ARG A 200 -25.16 0.25 -0.41
C ARG A 200 -25.04 1.76 -0.41
N LYS A 201 -25.98 2.49 0.22
CA LYS A 201 -25.88 3.96 0.33
C LYS A 201 -24.66 4.38 1.14
N LYS A 202 -24.42 3.72 2.28
CA LYS A 202 -23.25 3.99 3.12
C LYS A 202 -21.94 3.68 2.40
N GLU A 203 -21.86 2.53 1.73
CA GLU A 203 -20.70 2.16 0.89
C GLU A 203 -20.47 3.18 -0.24
N GLN A 204 -21.55 3.65 -0.88
CA GLN A 204 -21.46 4.68 -1.90
C GLN A 204 -20.94 6.01 -1.33
N GLU A 205 -21.43 6.44 -0.17
CA GLU A 205 -20.97 7.64 0.52
C GLU A 205 -19.49 7.52 0.95
N ASP A 206 -19.10 6.37 1.51
CA ASP A 206 -17.73 6.07 1.89
C ASP A 206 -16.79 6.05 0.67
N CYS A 207 -17.24 5.48 -0.45
CA CYS A 207 -16.52 5.49 -1.73
C CYS A 207 -16.34 6.92 -2.26
N VAL A 208 -17.39 7.73 -2.31
CA VAL A 208 -17.32 9.14 -2.75
C VAL A 208 -16.42 9.95 -1.82
N HIS A 209 -16.48 9.73 -0.51
CA HIS A 209 -15.63 10.40 0.45
C HIS A 209 -14.15 10.00 0.28
N ARG A 210 -13.87 8.72 0.01
CA ARG A 210 -12.53 8.21 -0.28
C ARG A 210 -11.99 8.77 -1.60
N GLU A 211 -12.81 8.77 -2.65
CA GLU A 211 -12.47 9.37 -3.94
C GLU A 211 -12.16 10.86 -3.78
N GLY A 212 -12.98 11.61 -3.04
CA GLY A 212 -12.73 13.02 -2.74
C GLY A 212 -11.48 13.29 -1.90
N LYS A 213 -11.02 12.35 -1.06
CA LYS A 213 -9.71 12.42 -0.39
C LYS A 213 -8.58 12.21 -1.39
N LEU A 214 -8.67 11.15 -2.19
CA LEU A 214 -7.65 10.83 -3.20
C LEU A 214 -7.52 11.94 -4.25
N LEU A 215 -8.62 12.53 -4.71
CA LEU A 215 -8.58 13.66 -5.64
C LEU A 215 -7.86 14.87 -5.04
N ARG A 216 -8.08 15.18 -3.76
CA ARG A 216 -7.35 16.26 -3.07
C ARG A 216 -5.86 15.95 -2.91
N GLU A 217 -5.51 14.71 -2.60
CA GLU A 217 -4.11 14.28 -2.52
C GLU A 217 -3.42 14.38 -3.89
N VAL A 218 -4.08 13.92 -4.96
CA VAL A 218 -3.59 14.05 -6.34
C VAL A 218 -3.44 15.52 -6.72
N GLN A 219 -4.38 16.38 -6.36
CA GLN A 219 -4.29 17.81 -6.62
C GLN A 219 -3.08 18.43 -5.89
N ASN A 220 -2.92 18.17 -4.59
CA ASN A 220 -1.78 18.65 -3.81
C ASN A 220 -0.43 18.15 -4.38
N LEU A 221 -0.36 16.88 -4.79
CA LEU A 221 0.82 16.31 -5.43
C LEU A 221 1.09 16.96 -6.80
N SER A 222 0.06 17.29 -7.57
CA SER A 222 0.23 17.97 -8.85
C SER A 222 0.74 19.41 -8.68
N GLU A 223 0.22 20.15 -7.68
CA GLU A 223 0.68 21.51 -7.35
C GLU A 223 2.15 21.51 -6.90
N THR A 224 2.53 20.58 -6.01
CA THR A 224 3.93 20.45 -5.57
C THR A 224 4.85 20.05 -6.72
N ASN A 225 4.41 19.20 -7.65
CA ASN A 225 5.19 18.84 -8.83
C ASN A 225 5.43 20.04 -9.74
N ILE A 226 4.42 20.89 -9.96
CA ILE A 226 4.56 22.14 -10.72
C ILE A 226 5.58 23.08 -10.06
N GLN A 227 5.52 23.25 -8.74
CA GLN A 227 6.48 24.08 -8.00
C GLN A 227 7.91 23.54 -8.11
N LEU A 228 8.09 22.22 -7.97
CA LEU A 228 9.40 21.58 -8.13
C LEU A 228 9.94 21.73 -9.56
N LYS A 229 9.10 21.56 -10.58
CA LYS A 229 9.49 21.81 -11.99
C LYS A 229 9.95 23.24 -12.20
N SER A 230 9.19 24.23 -11.72
CA SER A 230 9.57 25.64 -11.82
C SER A 230 10.92 25.92 -11.15
N LYS A 231 11.16 25.32 -9.97
CA LYS A 231 12.43 25.43 -9.26
C LYS A 231 13.59 24.78 -10.01
N VAL A 232 13.37 23.62 -10.64
CA VAL A 232 14.38 22.96 -11.48
C VAL A 232 14.73 23.85 -12.68
N GLU A 233 13.74 24.38 -13.39
CA GLU A 233 13.97 25.29 -14.51
C GLU A 233 14.74 26.55 -14.09
N GLU A 234 14.42 27.12 -12.92
CA GLU A 234 15.16 28.26 -12.39
C GLU A 234 16.63 27.92 -12.13
N MET A 235 16.89 26.77 -11.49
CA MET A 235 18.25 26.31 -11.22
C MET A 235 19.01 26.00 -12.52
N GLU A 236 18.37 25.42 -13.53
CA GLU A 236 18.97 25.21 -14.85
C GLU A 236 19.34 26.53 -15.54
N ARG A 237 18.47 27.54 -15.48
CA ARG A 237 18.79 28.89 -16.01
C ARG A 237 19.98 29.49 -15.28
N ARG A 238 20.05 29.37 -13.94
CA ARG A 238 21.20 29.84 -13.13
C ARG A 238 22.49 29.12 -13.52
N CYS A 239 22.46 27.79 -13.67
CA CYS A 239 23.63 27.02 -14.10
C CYS A 239 24.12 27.45 -15.48
N LYS A 240 23.23 27.66 -16.46
CA LYS A 240 23.60 28.16 -17.79
C LYS A 240 24.23 29.55 -17.74
N SER A 241 23.67 30.46 -16.94
CA SER A 241 24.24 31.80 -16.73
C SER A 241 25.64 31.73 -16.11
N GLN A 242 25.83 30.87 -15.10
CA GLN A 242 27.15 30.68 -14.47
C GLN A 242 28.15 30.04 -15.43
N GLN A 243 27.73 29.08 -16.26
CA GLN A 243 28.58 28.51 -17.30
C GLN A 243 29.05 29.58 -18.29
N HIS A 244 28.16 30.49 -18.69
CA HIS A 244 28.52 31.60 -19.58
C HIS A 244 29.54 32.53 -18.92
N GLN A 245 29.32 32.94 -17.67
CA GLN A 245 30.27 33.77 -16.92
C GLN A 245 31.65 33.09 -16.78
N ILE A 246 31.68 31.79 -16.48
CA ILE A 246 32.95 31.04 -16.41
C ILE A 246 33.65 31.02 -17.78
N PHE A 247 32.89 30.89 -18.87
CA PHE A 247 33.44 30.93 -20.22
C PHE A 247 34.06 32.29 -20.53
N GLU A 248 33.36 33.39 -20.24
CA GLU A 248 33.87 34.76 -20.41
C GLU A 248 35.14 34.99 -19.59
N LEU A 249 35.14 34.64 -18.30
CA LEU A 249 36.32 34.77 -17.44
C LEU A 249 37.51 33.94 -17.93
N LYS A 250 37.26 32.73 -18.45
CA LYS A 250 38.32 31.91 -19.06
C LYS A 250 38.89 32.59 -20.29
N GLN A 251 38.05 33.18 -21.14
CA GLN A 251 38.48 33.91 -22.33
C GLN A 251 39.31 35.14 -21.95
N GLU A 252 38.85 35.94 -20.98
CA GLU A 252 39.61 37.07 -20.43
C GLU A 252 40.96 36.64 -19.86
N LEU A 253 40.99 35.56 -19.08
CA LEU A 253 42.22 35.01 -18.53
C LEU A 253 43.19 34.60 -19.65
N THR A 254 42.72 33.95 -20.71
CA THR A 254 43.56 33.57 -21.84
C THR A 254 44.11 34.78 -22.58
N ASN A 255 43.29 35.83 -22.79
CA ASN A 255 43.71 37.06 -23.43
C ASN A 255 44.76 37.80 -22.59
N ASN A 256 44.50 37.98 -21.29
CA ASN A 256 45.45 38.61 -20.37
C ASN A 256 46.76 37.83 -20.28
N THR A 257 46.70 36.49 -20.26
CA THR A 257 47.90 35.64 -20.25
C THR A 257 48.71 35.82 -21.53
N ALA A 258 48.05 35.87 -22.69
CA ALA A 258 48.72 36.11 -23.97
C ALA A 258 49.35 37.51 -24.03
N GLU A 259 48.64 38.54 -23.56
CA GLU A 259 49.15 39.90 -23.50
C GLU A 259 50.36 40.03 -22.57
N LEU A 260 50.31 39.41 -21.38
CA LEU A 260 51.43 39.40 -20.45
C LEU A 260 52.64 38.67 -21.03
N LYS A 261 52.44 37.53 -21.72
CA LYS A 261 53.53 36.82 -22.41
C LYS A 261 54.16 37.68 -23.51
N LEU A 262 53.34 38.41 -24.27
CA LEU A 262 53.84 39.34 -25.29
C LEU A 262 54.65 40.47 -24.67
N ARG A 263 54.15 41.09 -23.60
CA ARG A 263 54.86 42.15 -22.87
C ARG A 263 56.18 41.65 -22.27
N LEU A 264 56.20 40.43 -21.73
CA LEU A 264 57.42 39.79 -21.22
C LEU A 264 58.44 39.60 -22.34
N ALA A 265 58.04 39.00 -23.47
CA ALA A 265 58.93 38.80 -24.61
C ALA A 265 59.48 40.13 -25.16
N GLN A 266 58.66 41.17 -25.23
CA GLN A 266 59.10 42.52 -25.63
C GLN A 266 60.09 43.13 -24.62
N ALA A 267 59.90 42.92 -23.32
CA ALA A 267 60.83 43.39 -22.30
C ALA A 267 62.16 42.64 -22.34
N GLU A 268 62.13 41.32 -22.56
CA GLU A 268 63.32 40.48 -22.73
C GLU A 268 64.14 40.90 -23.96
N ASP A 269 63.50 41.16 -25.10
CA ASP A 269 64.18 41.62 -26.32
C ASP A 269 64.80 43.02 -26.13
N ARG A 270 64.10 43.94 -25.45
CA ARG A 270 64.67 45.25 -25.06
C ARG A 270 65.87 45.11 -24.14
N LEU A 271 65.81 44.22 -23.16
CA LEU A 271 66.92 43.97 -22.25
C LEU A 271 68.11 43.35 -23.00
N GLU A 272 67.87 42.40 -23.88
CA GLU A 272 68.90 41.74 -24.69
C GLU A 272 69.57 42.72 -25.66
N THR A 273 68.80 43.59 -26.31
CA THR A 273 69.35 44.65 -27.17
C THR A 273 70.19 45.65 -26.38
N GLU A 274 69.76 46.06 -25.18
CA GLU A 274 70.52 46.98 -24.34
C GLU A 274 71.78 46.33 -23.75
N LYS A 275 71.72 45.03 -23.40
CA LYS A 275 72.90 44.23 -23.02
C LYS A 275 73.92 44.17 -24.16
N ARG A 276 73.47 43.91 -25.40
CA ARG A 276 74.35 43.89 -26.57
C ARG A 276 74.98 45.26 -26.83
N ARG A 277 74.21 46.33 -26.74
CA ARG A 277 74.73 47.71 -26.85
C ARG A 277 75.76 48.01 -25.77
N SER A 278 75.45 47.73 -24.51
CA SER A 278 76.37 47.93 -23.38
C SER A 278 77.65 47.13 -23.55
N LYS A 279 77.54 45.88 -23.99
CA LYS A 279 78.69 45.01 -24.28
C LYS A 279 79.55 45.60 -25.42
N GLN A 280 78.94 46.04 -26.51
CA GLN A 280 79.66 46.67 -27.63
C GLN A 280 80.40 47.94 -27.18
N VAL A 281 79.77 48.80 -26.39
CA VAL A 281 80.39 50.03 -25.87
C VAL A 281 81.60 49.70 -24.98
N LEU A 282 81.50 48.67 -24.15
CA LEU A 282 82.63 48.20 -23.33
C LEU A 282 83.77 47.66 -24.21
N GLU A 283 83.47 46.83 -25.21
CA GLU A 283 84.47 46.31 -26.16
C GLU A 283 85.14 47.44 -26.94
N ASP A 284 84.39 48.44 -27.41
CA ASP A 284 84.93 49.60 -28.12
C ASP A 284 85.83 50.45 -27.22
N MET A 285 85.44 50.66 -25.96
CA MET A 285 86.23 51.39 -24.97
C MET A 285 87.51 50.63 -24.61
N ASP A 286 87.46 49.31 -24.42
CA ASP A 286 88.63 48.49 -24.14
C ASP A 286 89.57 48.46 -25.34
N ASN A 287 89.05 48.37 -26.57
CA ASN A 287 89.83 48.49 -27.80
C ASN A 287 90.52 49.86 -27.92
N LEU A 288 89.84 50.95 -27.53
CA LEU A 288 90.43 52.29 -27.52
C LEU A 288 91.55 52.40 -26.48
N ARG A 289 91.31 51.94 -25.24
CA ARG A 289 92.32 51.91 -24.18
C ARG A 289 93.52 51.06 -24.58
N GLN A 290 93.29 49.91 -25.22
CA GLN A 290 94.35 49.06 -25.72
C GLN A 290 95.22 49.81 -26.75
N LYS A 291 94.60 50.53 -27.68
CA LYS A 291 95.33 51.38 -28.65
C LYS A 291 96.08 52.53 -27.99
N GLU A 292 95.51 53.16 -26.97
CA GLU A 292 96.18 54.21 -26.19
C GLU A 292 97.40 53.66 -25.46
N VAL A 293 97.26 52.51 -24.78
CA VAL A 293 98.36 51.81 -24.11
C VAL A 293 99.45 51.41 -25.11
N GLU A 294 99.09 50.84 -26.26
CA GLU A 294 100.03 50.52 -27.33
C GLU A 294 100.73 51.76 -27.87
N HIS A 295 100.04 52.90 -27.97
CA HIS A 295 100.66 54.15 -28.42
C HIS A 295 101.64 54.70 -27.38
N VAL A 296 101.26 54.70 -26.10
CA VAL A 296 102.15 55.11 -25.00
C VAL A 296 103.35 54.18 -24.91
N ASN A 297 103.17 52.86 -25.01
CA ASN A 297 104.26 51.90 -25.03
C ASN A 297 105.21 52.13 -26.20
N ARG A 298 104.69 52.34 -27.42
CA ARG A 298 105.54 52.68 -28.58
C ARG A 298 106.33 53.96 -28.35
N HIS A 299 105.70 55.00 -27.82
CA HIS A 299 106.39 56.25 -27.50
C HIS A 299 107.46 56.05 -26.41
N LEU A 300 107.17 55.25 -25.38
CA LEU A 300 108.13 54.88 -24.34
C LEU A 300 109.31 54.12 -24.95
N GLU A 301 109.06 53.09 -25.77
CA GLU A 301 110.11 52.33 -26.47
C GLU A 301 110.96 53.22 -27.38
N GLU A 302 110.36 54.13 -28.14
CA GLU A 302 111.08 55.09 -28.97
C GLU A 302 111.94 56.02 -28.10
N SER A 303 111.38 56.57 -27.03
CA SER A 303 112.12 57.42 -26.10
C SER A 303 113.28 56.66 -25.43
N GLU A 304 113.05 55.41 -25.03
CA GLU A 304 114.07 54.55 -24.45
C GLU A 304 115.19 54.27 -25.45
N ARG A 305 114.86 53.93 -26.71
CA ARG A 305 115.86 53.76 -27.78
C ARG A 305 116.69 55.02 -27.99
N THR A 306 116.06 56.19 -28.05
CA THR A 306 116.81 57.46 -28.22
C THR A 306 117.74 57.75 -27.03
N LEU A 307 117.30 57.45 -25.81
CA LEU A 307 118.12 57.58 -24.60
C LEU A 307 119.27 56.57 -24.60
N GLN A 308 119.03 55.31 -24.96
CA GLN A 308 120.06 54.27 -25.09
C GLN A 308 121.11 54.65 -26.15
N GLU A 309 120.69 55.15 -27.32
CA GLU A 309 121.62 55.66 -28.33
C GLU A 309 122.44 56.85 -27.82
N ARG A 310 121.82 57.74 -27.04
CA ARG A 310 122.52 58.88 -26.44
C ARG A 310 123.54 58.42 -25.40
N ILE A 311 123.18 57.45 -24.55
CA ILE A 311 124.08 56.83 -23.58
C ILE A 311 125.26 56.19 -24.32
N PHE A 312 125.02 55.37 -25.35
CA PHE A 312 126.07 54.73 -26.14
C PHE A 312 127.04 55.74 -26.75
N LYS A 313 126.53 56.84 -27.32
CA LYS A 313 127.36 57.94 -27.86
C LYS A 313 128.21 58.60 -26.77
N LEU A 314 127.61 58.89 -25.60
CA LEU A 314 128.32 59.50 -24.46
C LEU A 314 129.37 58.54 -23.86
N GLU A 315 129.08 57.25 -23.79
CA GLU A 315 130.05 56.24 -23.36
C GLU A 315 131.21 56.12 -24.35
N GLY A 316 130.93 56.13 -25.66
CA GLY A 316 131.97 56.19 -26.69
C GLY A 316 132.86 57.42 -26.56
N GLN A 317 132.26 58.60 -26.32
CA GLN A 317 133.01 59.84 -26.04
C GLN A 317 133.82 59.74 -24.76
N ARG A 318 133.27 59.15 -23.68
CA ARG A 318 133.99 58.93 -22.42
C ARG A 318 135.23 58.07 -22.65
N ILE A 319 135.10 56.95 -23.37
CA ILE A 319 136.21 56.04 -23.69
C ILE A 319 137.28 56.77 -24.51
N GLN A 320 136.89 57.55 -25.53
CA GLN A 320 137.83 58.35 -26.33
C GLN A 320 138.60 59.35 -25.47
N LEU A 321 137.91 60.08 -24.59
CA LEU A 321 138.53 61.02 -23.67
C LEU A 321 139.45 60.32 -22.66
N GLU A 322 139.07 59.13 -22.17
CA GLU A 322 139.91 58.30 -21.30
C GLU A 322 141.18 57.86 -22.03
N GLU A 323 141.09 57.44 -23.30
CA GLU A 323 142.25 57.09 -24.13
C GLU A 323 143.17 58.30 -24.39
N GLU A 324 142.59 59.46 -24.73
CA GLU A 324 143.33 60.71 -24.92
C GLU A 324 144.02 61.15 -23.62
N LEU A 325 143.34 61.03 -22.49
CA LEU A 325 143.90 61.32 -21.17
C LEU A 325 145.05 60.37 -20.83
N ILE A 326 144.92 59.07 -21.13
CA ILE A 326 146.00 58.09 -20.92
C ILE A 326 147.20 58.42 -21.82
N LYS A 327 146.97 58.73 -23.10
CA LYS A 327 148.03 59.15 -24.04
C LYS A 327 148.73 60.42 -23.55
N ALA A 328 147.98 61.44 -23.12
CA ALA A 328 148.53 62.69 -22.58
C ALA A 328 149.33 62.45 -21.28
N LYS A 329 148.82 61.60 -20.37
CA LYS A 329 149.56 61.20 -19.17
C LYS A 329 150.88 60.51 -19.52
N ALA A 330 150.88 59.59 -20.50
CA ALA A 330 152.08 58.89 -20.94
C ALA A 330 153.11 59.86 -21.55
N LEU A 331 152.67 60.80 -22.41
CA LEU A 331 153.53 61.84 -22.99
C LEU A 331 154.13 62.73 -21.90
N CYS A 332 153.32 63.20 -20.95
CA CYS A 332 153.81 64.02 -19.84
C CYS A 332 154.85 63.28 -18.99
N VAL A 333 154.67 61.98 -18.74
CA VAL A 333 155.66 61.16 -18.04
C VAL A 333 156.95 61.01 -18.86
N SER A 334 156.86 60.80 -20.18
CA SER A 334 158.07 60.69 -21.02
C SER A 334 158.83 62.00 -21.14
N GLU A 335 158.13 63.13 -21.32
CA GLU A 335 158.74 64.46 -21.35
C GLU A 335 159.40 64.79 -20.01
N ARG A 336 158.76 64.44 -18.88
CA ARG A 336 159.36 64.59 -17.55
C ARG A 336 160.63 63.76 -17.41
N ALA A 337 160.62 62.50 -17.87
CA ALA A 337 161.79 61.63 -17.84
C ALA A 337 162.93 62.18 -18.72
N GLN A 338 162.64 62.69 -19.92
CA GLN A 338 163.62 63.34 -20.79
C GLN A 338 164.20 64.60 -20.15
N ALA A 339 163.37 65.44 -19.55
CA ALA A 339 163.82 66.63 -18.83
C ALA A 339 164.71 66.27 -17.61
N GLU A 340 164.34 65.22 -16.86
CA GLU A 340 165.17 64.69 -15.76
C GLU A 340 166.53 64.16 -16.27
N GLU A 341 166.57 63.50 -17.43
CA GLU A 341 167.81 63.01 -18.06
C GLU A 341 168.71 64.17 -18.54
N GLU A 342 168.15 65.17 -19.22
CA GLU A 342 168.88 66.36 -19.65
C GLU A 342 169.45 67.13 -18.46
N LEU A 343 168.65 67.30 -17.41
CA LEU A 343 169.06 67.96 -16.16
C LEU A 343 170.17 67.15 -15.47
N GLY A 344 170.13 65.82 -15.59
CA GLY A 344 171.22 64.91 -15.21
C GLY A 344 172.51 65.18 -15.99
N ARG A 345 172.45 65.31 -17.32
CA ARG A 345 173.62 65.63 -18.17
C ARG A 345 174.23 66.99 -17.82
N VAL A 346 173.40 68.03 -17.70
CA VAL A 346 173.86 69.39 -17.35
C VAL A 346 174.54 69.40 -15.99
N ARG A 347 173.96 68.72 -14.98
CA ARG A 347 174.60 68.59 -13.66
C ARG A 347 175.96 67.90 -13.72
N ALA A 348 176.11 66.87 -14.56
CA ALA A 348 177.39 66.18 -14.74
C ALA A 348 178.43 67.09 -15.41
N GLN A 349 178.01 67.89 -16.40
CA GLN A 349 178.88 68.84 -17.09
C GLN A 349 179.37 69.97 -16.16
N VAL A 350 178.47 70.57 -15.38
CA VAL A 350 178.84 71.59 -14.38
C VAL A 350 179.83 71.06 -13.36
N ARG A 351 179.66 69.82 -12.87
CA ARG A 351 180.63 69.21 -11.94
C ARG A 351 182.02 69.03 -12.55
N LEU A 352 182.09 68.72 -13.84
CA LEU A 352 183.36 68.59 -14.58
C LEU A 352 184.06 69.95 -14.71
N GLU A 353 183.33 70.99 -15.09
CA GLU A 353 183.84 72.36 -15.17
C GLU A 353 184.30 72.87 -13.79
N GLU A 354 183.55 72.60 -12.73
CA GLU A 354 183.94 72.92 -11.35
C GLU A 354 185.23 72.19 -10.93
N GLN A 355 185.38 70.91 -11.27
CA GLN A 355 186.61 70.15 -11.01
C GLN A 355 187.83 70.73 -11.74
N GLU A 356 187.67 71.11 -13.01
CA GLU A 356 188.74 71.76 -13.79
C GLU A 356 189.12 73.12 -13.21
N HIS A 357 188.13 73.93 -12.81
CA HIS A 357 188.35 75.22 -12.17
C HIS A 357 189.11 75.10 -10.83
N VAL A 358 188.75 74.13 -9.99
CA VAL A 358 189.45 73.87 -8.72
C VAL A 358 190.89 73.45 -8.99
N SER A 359 191.12 72.55 -9.94
CA SER A 359 192.47 72.11 -10.30
C SER A 359 193.37 73.26 -10.78
N MET A 360 192.84 74.16 -11.61
CA MET A 360 193.56 75.34 -12.09
C MET A 360 193.90 76.33 -10.96
N LEU A 361 192.99 76.51 -9.99
CA LEU A 361 193.24 77.36 -8.82
C LEU A 361 194.31 76.78 -7.91
N GLU A 362 194.35 75.46 -7.73
CA GLU A 362 195.38 74.76 -6.95
C GLU A 362 196.78 74.88 -7.57
N GLU A 363 196.90 74.87 -8.90
CA GLU A 363 198.16 75.15 -9.60
C GLU A 363 198.64 76.58 -9.41
N LYS A 364 197.75 77.57 -9.54
CA LYS A 364 198.09 78.99 -9.29
C LYS A 364 198.56 79.21 -7.84
N LEU A 365 197.91 78.56 -6.87
CA LEU A 365 198.29 78.66 -5.46
C LEU A 365 199.70 78.08 -5.20
N ARG A 366 200.05 76.97 -5.87
CA ARG A 366 201.40 76.38 -5.80
C ARG A 366 202.48 77.32 -6.36
N SER A 367 202.22 77.96 -7.50
CA SER A 367 203.14 78.94 -8.11
C SER A 367 203.39 80.16 -7.22
N VAL A 368 202.34 80.72 -6.62
CA VAL A 368 202.46 81.87 -5.71
C VAL A 368 203.22 81.52 -4.42
N ARG A 369 203.04 80.32 -3.88
CA ARG A 369 203.81 79.85 -2.72
C ARG A 369 205.31 79.71 -3.00
N SER A 370 205.68 79.23 -4.19
CA SER A 370 207.08 79.10 -4.61
C SER A 370 207.79 80.45 -4.68
N SER A 371 207.16 81.43 -5.33
CA SER A 371 207.73 82.79 -5.45
C SER A 371 207.88 83.49 -4.10
N LEU A 372 206.94 83.29 -3.16
CA LEU A 372 207.05 83.84 -1.80
C LEU A 372 208.28 83.30 -1.04
N GLN A 373 208.57 82.00 -1.18
CA GLN A 373 209.73 81.36 -0.53
C GLN A 373 211.06 81.91 -1.08
N GLU A 374 211.15 82.17 -2.37
CA GLU A 374 212.34 82.76 -3.01
C GLU A 374 212.61 84.19 -2.49
N VAL A 375 211.56 85.03 -2.38
CA VAL A 375 211.70 86.40 -1.86
C VAL A 375 212.08 86.42 -0.38
N GLN A 376 211.52 85.51 0.44
CA GLN A 376 211.90 85.38 1.84
C GLN A 376 213.37 84.97 2.00
N HIS A 377 213.88 84.09 1.14
CA HIS A 377 215.27 83.66 1.18
C HIS A 377 216.24 84.83 0.87
N HIS A 378 215.95 85.63 -0.16
CA HIS A 378 216.76 86.82 -0.47
C HIS A 378 216.74 87.88 0.63
N CYS A 379 215.60 88.12 1.26
CA CYS A 379 215.49 89.10 2.35
C CYS A 379 216.31 88.67 3.59
N SER A 380 216.41 87.36 3.84
CA SER A 380 217.23 86.82 4.94
C SER A 380 218.73 86.98 4.72
N GLN A 381 219.21 86.79 3.48
CA GLN A 381 220.63 86.97 3.11
C GLN A 381 221.08 88.44 3.20
N GLN A 382 220.22 89.39 2.80
CA GLN A 382 220.52 90.82 2.89
C GLN A 382 220.61 91.33 4.33
N LYS A 383 219.79 90.77 5.25
CA LYS A 383 219.89 91.10 6.68
C LYS A 383 221.22 90.65 7.30
N GLN A 384 221.77 89.53 6.85
CA GLN A 384 223.03 89.00 7.38
C GLN A 384 224.24 89.84 6.97
N THR A 385 224.24 90.35 5.73
CA THR A 385 225.31 91.22 5.21
C THR A 385 225.33 92.61 5.85
N ILE A 386 224.16 93.18 6.20
CA ILE A 386 224.08 94.48 6.88
C ILE A 386 224.66 94.40 8.30
N SER A 387 224.39 93.31 9.04
CA SER A 387 224.91 93.11 10.39
C SER A 387 226.44 93.03 10.43
N GLU A 388 227.07 92.41 9.43
CA GLU A 388 228.54 92.31 9.35
C GLU A 388 229.22 93.67 9.07
N LEU A 389 228.59 94.51 8.25
CA LEU A 389 229.11 95.85 7.95
C LEU A 389 229.01 96.79 9.15
N GLN A 390 227.93 96.69 9.94
CA GLN A 390 227.76 97.49 11.16
C GLN A 390 228.79 97.15 12.26
N ALA A 391 229.20 95.87 12.36
CA ALA A 391 230.24 95.46 13.29
C ALA A 391 231.62 96.09 12.96
N LYS A 392 231.94 96.23 11.67
CA LYS A 392 233.20 96.88 11.23
C LYS A 392 233.24 98.38 11.49
N THR A 393 232.10 99.07 11.39
CA THR A 393 232.03 100.52 11.66
C THR A 393 232.18 100.84 13.14
N GLY A 394 231.67 99.99 14.03
CA GLY A 394 231.83 100.14 15.48
C GLY A 394 233.30 100.14 15.90
N GLN A 395 234.10 99.24 15.32
CA GLN A 395 235.50 99.06 15.69
C GLN A 395 236.39 100.25 15.28
N GLN A 396 236.09 100.90 14.16
CA GLN A 396 236.80 102.10 13.69
C GLN A 396 236.44 103.37 14.48
N SER A 397 235.26 103.43 15.10
CA SER A 397 234.88 104.59 15.93
C SER A 397 235.68 104.68 17.22
N VAL A 398 236.08 103.54 17.79
CA VAL A 398 236.86 103.49 19.04
C VAL A 398 238.31 103.97 18.82
N GLU A 399 238.89 103.77 17.64
CA GLU A 399 240.20 104.33 17.29
C GLU A 399 240.16 105.87 17.13
N MET A 400 239.02 106.43 16.69
CA MET A 400 238.87 107.88 16.49
C MET A 400 238.72 108.66 17.81
N ASP A 401 238.07 108.09 18.82
CA ASP A 401 237.91 108.75 20.12
C ASP A 401 239.21 108.79 20.94
N GLY A 402 240.11 107.81 20.74
CA GLY A 402 241.46 107.84 21.32
C GLY A 402 242.33 108.99 20.80
N LEU A 403 242.18 109.33 19.51
CA LEU A 403 242.91 110.44 18.87
C LEU A 403 242.34 111.81 19.25
N ARG A 404 241.03 111.92 19.53
CA ARG A 404 240.41 113.19 19.99
C ARG A 404 240.89 113.64 21.36
N ARG A 405 241.09 112.73 22.32
CA ARG A 405 241.67 113.11 23.64
C ARG A 405 243.10 113.64 23.56
N ARG A 406 243.84 113.31 22.51
CA ARG A 406 245.20 113.82 22.26
C ARG A 406 245.22 115.28 21.77
N ILE A 407 244.07 115.82 21.35
CA ILE A 407 243.95 117.16 20.75
C ILE A 407 243.36 118.16 21.75
N GLU A 408 242.48 117.75 22.66
CA GLU A 408 241.85 118.66 23.63
C GLU A 408 242.79 119.20 24.72
N GLU A 409 243.89 118.51 25.06
CA GLU A 409 244.87 119.05 26.02
C GLU A 409 245.82 120.11 25.43
N LEU A 410 245.87 120.29 24.11
CA LEU A 410 246.82 121.19 23.44
C LEU A 410 246.29 122.60 23.13
N GLN A 411 245.00 122.92 23.38
CA GLN A 411 244.40 124.15 22.82
C GLN A 411 243.60 125.05 23.78
N GLN A 412 243.77 124.96 25.10
CA GLN A 412 243.64 126.12 26.00
C GLN A 412 245.05 126.67 26.29
N VAL A 413 245.66 127.49 25.41
CA VAL A 413 245.63 128.96 25.47
C VAL A 413 246.18 129.46 26.83
N ARG A 414 247.43 129.94 26.95
CA ARG A 414 248.22 130.86 26.10
C ARG A 414 247.58 132.23 25.85
N MET A 415 246.53 132.64 26.56
CA MET A 415 246.07 134.04 26.53
C MET A 415 245.41 134.40 27.88
N HIS A 416 245.84 135.40 28.64
CA HIS A 416 246.98 136.31 28.56
C HIS A 416 247.00 137.11 29.89
N CYS A 417 248.15 137.70 30.22
CA CYS A 417 248.34 138.65 31.32
C CYS A 417 247.47 139.94 31.19
N TYR A 418 247.30 140.57 32.36
CA TYR A 418 246.86 141.93 32.74
C TYR A 418 245.35 142.21 32.85
N THR A 419 244.83 142.67 34.00
CA THR A 419 245.49 143.15 35.25
C THR A 419 245.87 142.08 36.25
#